data_AF-A0A843BXA7-F1
#
_entry.id   AF-A0A843BXA7-F1
#
_cell.length_a   1.000
_cell.length_b   1.000
_cell.length_c   1.000
_cell.angle_alpha   90.00
_cell.angle_beta   90.00
_cell.angle_gamma   90.00
#
_symmetry.space_group_name_H-M   'P 1'
#
loop_
_entity.id
_entity.type
_entity.pdbx_description
1 polymer ?
#
loop_
_entity_poly.entity_id
_entity_poly.type
_entity_poly.pdbx_seq_one_letter_code
_entity_poly.pdbx_strand_id
1 'polypeptide(L)'
;MAETIASLMKKGYKGCSVRRLLNDPELRQQINDDPSVRGNEHSKGIVMDKIAVSGKVLLIGPTGEAKTLFARTLLKHLTKAINDRKFHIGGCPFNEDAGYLVHIIETYKIDKAASAEVLKSLCPFCKMNIRNSIKKVTTIDVNMDRISEVVAIEPDLMVKSLSAVTVDKTVVNVAQIDPRNDPEGLYMLLAGVENLEQLFGGETSTTFSPMAHKVGVLSQGFVIVNEIQRLPLNFLEALMGFLEDPSGIKYSIQGRPAFVDGAMIFTSNAPLSVFGEEAQPIINRIPEVLWPARTKLERITIVEDMFKEHLTLNLNNMTANPALVELLEKVKAFGKKGVSKLAIQFIGLMADLSIPGALKAGETEAYARKKVTRDMFFKSLIDIHDPERTPHVDLRTLYSLIGETVLRKDEFYVGEDVAMLTLDDAKRIVELFDIPKNLINDAVQEVKTMLRRQIKSEGELTTVDSISEDIDKMKALTDAELKQIIVVYEGMSKQPQKIQDAIIEQLKPSYEQLLLVDHI
;
A
#
# COMPACT_ATOMS: atom_id res chain seq x y z
N MET A 1 20.86 -9.87 -30.09
CA MET A 1 21.40 -11.19 -29.70
C MET A 1 20.54 -11.70 -28.56
N ALA A 2 20.11 -12.97 -28.60
CA ALA A 2 19.43 -13.57 -27.45
C ALA A 2 20.39 -13.60 -26.25
N GLU A 3 19.92 -13.15 -25.08
CA GLU A 3 20.72 -13.25 -23.86
C GLU A 3 20.79 -14.71 -23.40
N THR A 4 21.93 -15.11 -22.86
CA THR A 4 22.16 -16.44 -22.27
C THR A 4 22.62 -16.32 -20.82
N ILE A 5 22.58 -17.42 -20.08
CA ILE A 5 23.12 -17.47 -18.71
C ILE A 5 24.57 -16.96 -18.67
N ALA A 6 25.41 -17.37 -19.61
CA ALA A 6 26.79 -16.88 -19.70
C ALA A 6 26.89 -15.35 -19.84
N SER A 7 25.98 -14.75 -20.62
CA SER A 7 25.95 -13.29 -20.80
C SER A 7 25.50 -12.56 -19.52
N LEU A 8 24.55 -13.12 -18.78
CA LEU A 8 24.08 -12.57 -17.50
C LEU A 8 25.17 -12.63 -16.42
N MET A 9 25.88 -13.77 -16.33
CA MET A 9 26.99 -13.92 -15.38
C MET A 9 28.10 -12.90 -15.65
N LYS A 10 28.43 -12.63 -16.92
CA LYS A 10 29.39 -11.57 -17.30
C LYS A 10 28.95 -10.17 -16.87
N LYS A 11 27.64 -9.90 -16.85
CA LYS A 11 27.05 -8.65 -16.35
C LYS A 11 26.93 -8.62 -14.82
N GLY A 12 27.36 -9.67 -14.11
CA GLY A 12 27.29 -9.76 -12.65
C GLY A 12 25.91 -10.12 -12.08
N TYR A 13 25.00 -10.64 -12.91
CA TYR A 13 23.69 -11.09 -12.44
C TYR A 13 23.83 -12.31 -11.52
N LYS A 14 23.14 -12.29 -10.37
CA LYS A 14 23.15 -13.36 -9.37
C LYS A 14 21.74 -13.86 -9.00
N GLY A 15 20.73 -13.58 -9.82
CA GLY A 15 19.33 -13.79 -9.44
C GLY A 15 18.70 -12.60 -8.73
N CYS A 16 17.37 -12.52 -8.82
CA CYS A 16 16.52 -11.49 -8.27
C CYS A 16 15.22 -12.13 -7.74
N SER A 17 15.02 -12.03 -6.42
CA SER A 17 13.80 -12.47 -5.75
C SER A 17 13.12 -11.34 -5.00
N VAL A 18 11.81 -11.43 -4.79
CA VAL A 18 11.05 -10.48 -3.96
C VAL A 18 11.68 -10.34 -2.58
N ARG A 19 12.09 -11.46 -1.97
CA ARG A 19 12.79 -11.46 -0.68
C ARG A 19 14.08 -10.64 -0.71
N ARG A 20 14.90 -10.76 -1.77
CA ARG A 20 16.14 -9.99 -1.88
C ARG A 20 15.86 -8.50 -2.08
N LEU A 21 14.88 -8.17 -2.93
CA LEU A 21 14.47 -6.79 -3.18
C LEU A 21 13.91 -6.12 -1.93
N LEU A 22 13.07 -6.81 -1.18
CA LEU A 22 12.54 -6.30 0.08
C LEU A 22 13.57 -6.24 1.20
N ASN A 23 14.79 -6.73 1.02
CA ASN A 23 15.90 -6.50 1.96
C ASN A 23 16.90 -5.44 1.44
N ASP A 24 16.65 -4.85 0.27
CA ASP A 24 17.46 -3.78 -0.30
C ASP A 24 17.13 -2.44 0.41
N PRO A 25 18.10 -1.81 1.11
CA PRO A 25 17.87 -0.55 1.82
C PRO A 25 17.38 0.57 0.90
N GLU A 26 17.89 0.66 -0.33
CA GLU A 26 17.52 1.72 -1.27
C GLU A 26 16.06 1.60 -1.69
N LEU A 27 15.61 0.37 -1.98
CA LEU A 27 14.22 0.12 -2.36
C LEU A 27 13.27 0.35 -1.19
N ARG A 28 13.65 -0.06 0.03
CA ARG A 28 12.86 0.21 1.24
C ARG A 28 12.67 1.70 1.47
N GLN A 29 13.75 2.47 1.32
CA GLN A 29 13.69 3.92 1.46
C GLN A 29 12.76 4.54 0.42
N GLN A 30 12.87 4.14 -0.86
CA GLN A 30 11.97 4.62 -1.92
C GLN A 30 10.49 4.32 -1.63
N ILE A 31 10.18 3.15 -1.07
CA ILE A 31 8.82 2.77 -0.68
C ILE A 31 8.32 3.61 0.51
N ASN A 32 9.18 3.82 1.53
CA ASN A 32 8.82 4.56 2.72
C ASN A 32 8.60 6.05 2.44
N ASP A 33 9.46 6.62 1.59
CA ASP A 33 9.44 8.04 1.21
C ASP A 33 8.39 8.37 0.15
N ASP A 34 7.72 7.36 -0.45
CA ASP A 34 6.69 7.58 -1.46
C ASP A 34 5.49 8.34 -0.86
N PRO A 35 5.20 9.57 -1.31
CA PRO A 35 4.12 10.38 -0.74
C PRO A 35 2.73 9.81 -1.01
N SER A 36 2.56 8.96 -2.03
CA SER A 36 1.30 8.26 -2.31
C SER A 36 0.99 7.16 -1.28
N VAL A 37 1.97 6.80 -0.45
CA VAL A 37 1.90 5.76 0.57
C VAL A 37 1.84 6.42 1.95
N ARG A 38 0.66 6.88 2.32
CA ARG A 38 0.38 7.47 3.64
C ARG A 38 0.14 6.37 4.69
N GLY A 39 0.97 6.29 5.72
CA GLY A 39 0.87 5.31 6.80
C GLY A 39 2.14 5.20 7.65
N ASN A 40 2.01 4.59 8.82
CA ASN A 40 3.09 4.41 9.78
C ASN A 40 4.28 3.64 9.16
N GLU A 41 5.46 4.26 9.14
CA GLU A 41 6.70 3.68 8.62
C GLU A 41 7.03 2.32 9.27
N HIS A 42 6.75 2.18 10.56
CA HIS A 42 6.90 0.91 11.27
C HIS A 42 6.04 -0.19 10.67
N SER A 43 4.76 0.07 10.43
CA SER A 43 3.83 -0.91 9.83
C SER A 43 4.17 -1.22 8.38
N LYS A 44 4.64 -0.23 7.60
CA LYS A 44 5.19 -0.48 6.26
C LYS A 44 6.38 -1.45 6.34
N GLY A 45 7.30 -1.22 7.28
CA GLY A 45 8.44 -2.07 7.57
C GLY A 45 8.03 -3.51 7.88
N ILE A 46 7.09 -3.69 8.81
CA ILE A 46 6.55 -5.01 9.17
C ILE A 46 5.95 -5.70 7.94
N VAL A 47 5.14 -5.01 7.13
CA VAL A 47 4.58 -5.60 5.91
C VAL A 47 5.67 -6.07 4.96
N MET A 48 6.68 -5.24 4.70
CA MET A 48 7.81 -5.60 3.87
C MET A 48 8.56 -6.82 4.43
N ASP A 49 8.75 -6.89 5.74
CA ASP A 49 9.39 -8.03 6.40
C ASP A 49 8.55 -9.31 6.28
N LYS A 50 7.23 -9.23 6.49
CA LYS A 50 6.32 -10.38 6.35
C LYS A 50 6.28 -10.93 4.93
N ILE A 51 6.24 -10.04 3.92
CA ILE A 51 6.31 -10.44 2.52
C ILE A 51 7.69 -11.04 2.20
N ALA A 52 8.78 -10.45 2.70
CA ALA A 52 10.13 -10.97 2.47
C ALA A 52 10.32 -12.39 3.07
N VAL A 53 9.67 -12.68 4.19
CA VAL A 53 9.80 -13.98 4.87
C VAL A 53 8.86 -15.03 4.29
N SER A 54 7.62 -14.68 3.98
CA SER A 54 6.55 -15.65 3.70
C SER A 54 5.90 -15.53 2.31
N GLY A 55 6.24 -14.48 1.55
CA GLY A 55 5.60 -14.15 0.26
C GLY A 55 4.17 -13.64 0.39
N LYS A 56 3.62 -13.53 1.61
CA LYS A 56 2.23 -13.16 1.84
C LYS A 56 2.04 -12.31 3.08
N VAL A 57 0.97 -11.53 3.11
CA VAL A 57 0.60 -10.71 4.27
C VAL A 57 -0.89 -10.40 4.25
N LEU A 58 -1.51 -10.33 5.42
CA LEU A 58 -2.86 -9.81 5.60
C LEU A 58 -2.82 -8.46 6.30
N LEU A 59 -3.35 -7.43 5.65
CA LEU A 59 -3.55 -6.10 6.22
C LEU A 59 -4.96 -6.02 6.83
N ILE A 60 -5.05 -5.94 8.16
CA ILE A 60 -6.32 -5.84 8.89
C ILE A 60 -6.46 -4.43 9.45
N GLY A 61 -7.54 -3.72 9.11
CA GLY A 61 -7.80 -2.39 9.66
C GLY A 61 -9.13 -1.83 9.19
N PRO A 62 -9.56 -0.64 9.65
CA PRO A 62 -10.87 -0.11 9.31
C PRO A 62 -11.02 0.20 7.81
N THR A 63 -12.28 0.32 7.37
CA THR A 63 -12.61 0.75 6.01
C THR A 63 -12.05 2.16 5.79
N GLY A 64 -11.53 2.42 4.59
CA GLY A 64 -10.97 3.73 4.28
C GLY A 64 -9.52 3.95 4.71
N GLU A 65 -8.86 3.09 5.50
CA GLU A 65 -7.43 3.33 5.89
C GLU A 65 -6.39 3.01 4.79
N ALA A 66 -6.79 3.14 3.50
CA ALA A 66 -5.91 3.04 2.34
C ALA A 66 -5.05 1.77 2.22
N LYS A 67 -5.47 0.66 2.86
CA LYS A 67 -4.79 -0.66 2.77
C LYS A 67 -4.53 -1.09 1.33
N THR A 68 -5.56 -1.01 0.48
CA THR A 68 -5.46 -1.36 -0.94
C THR A 68 -4.56 -0.39 -1.70
N LEU A 69 -4.58 0.91 -1.38
CA LEU A 69 -3.70 1.89 -2.01
C LEU A 69 -2.23 1.61 -1.67
N PHE A 70 -1.93 1.36 -0.39
CA PHE A 70 -0.60 0.94 0.04
C PHE A 70 -0.14 -0.33 -0.67
N ALA A 71 -0.99 -1.37 -0.68
CA ALA A 71 -0.69 -2.62 -1.38
C ALA A 71 -0.36 -2.37 -2.86
N ARG A 72 -1.14 -1.53 -3.55
CA ARG A 72 -0.89 -1.17 -4.95
C ARG A 72 0.43 -0.45 -5.13
N THR A 73 0.76 0.53 -4.31
CA THR A 73 2.02 1.26 -4.48
C THR A 73 3.24 0.41 -4.11
N LEU A 74 3.17 -0.38 -3.04
CA LEU A 74 4.22 -1.34 -2.70
C LEU A 74 4.48 -2.29 -3.88
N LEU A 75 3.42 -2.86 -4.46
CA LEU A 75 3.55 -3.74 -5.62
C LEU A 75 4.05 -3.00 -6.86
N LYS A 76 3.71 -1.72 -7.09
CA LYS A 76 4.29 -0.93 -8.18
C LYS A 76 5.81 -0.80 -8.06
N HIS A 77 6.32 -0.49 -6.87
CA HIS A 77 7.76 -0.41 -6.62
C HIS A 77 8.45 -1.75 -6.84
N LEU A 78 7.87 -2.84 -6.32
CA LEU A 78 8.41 -4.19 -6.52
C LEU A 78 8.37 -4.62 -7.99
N THR A 79 7.27 -4.37 -8.68
CA THR A 79 7.11 -4.68 -10.12
C THR A 79 8.14 -3.93 -10.94
N LYS A 80 8.35 -2.64 -10.68
CA LYS A 80 9.38 -1.84 -11.34
C LYS A 80 10.77 -2.41 -11.06
N ALA A 81 11.10 -2.68 -9.80
CA ALA A 81 12.40 -3.24 -9.42
C ALA A 81 12.66 -4.62 -10.06
N ILE A 82 11.65 -5.48 -10.17
CA ILE A 82 11.75 -6.77 -10.88
C ILE A 82 11.94 -6.54 -12.38
N ASN A 83 11.11 -5.71 -13.00
CA ASN A 83 11.21 -5.42 -14.43
C ASN A 83 12.56 -4.79 -14.81
N ASP A 84 13.18 -4.04 -13.90
CA ASP A 84 14.51 -3.47 -14.12
C ASP A 84 15.61 -4.52 -13.95
N ARG A 85 15.49 -5.43 -12.98
CA ARG A 85 16.63 -6.25 -12.49
C ARG A 85 16.56 -7.73 -12.87
N LYS A 86 15.38 -8.34 -12.99
CA LYS A 86 15.19 -9.80 -13.11
C LYS A 86 15.25 -10.29 -14.56
N PHE A 87 15.76 -11.51 -14.72
CA PHE A 87 15.70 -12.31 -15.93
C PHE A 87 15.21 -13.72 -15.58
N HIS A 88 14.50 -14.37 -16.49
CA HIS A 88 13.97 -15.71 -16.30
C HIS A 88 14.50 -16.69 -17.36
N ILE A 89 14.41 -17.99 -17.06
CA ILE A 89 14.75 -19.04 -18.00
C ILE A 89 13.79 -18.92 -19.19
N GLY A 90 14.35 -18.75 -20.40
CA GLY A 90 13.53 -18.40 -21.57
C GLY A 90 12.48 -19.46 -21.88
N GLY A 91 11.35 -19.05 -22.46
CA GLY A 91 10.22 -19.93 -22.79
C GLY A 91 9.45 -20.50 -21.59
N CYS A 92 9.70 -20.02 -20.37
CA CYS A 92 8.95 -20.37 -19.17
C CYS A 92 7.81 -19.39 -18.90
N PRO A 93 6.53 -19.80 -18.94
CA PRO A 93 5.40 -18.90 -18.68
C PRO A 93 5.28 -18.49 -17.20
N PHE A 94 6.03 -19.13 -16.30
CA PHE A 94 6.00 -18.88 -14.85
C PHE A 94 7.13 -17.95 -14.37
N ASN A 95 7.92 -17.40 -15.29
CA ASN A 95 8.98 -16.43 -14.97
C ASN A 95 10.00 -16.94 -13.92
N GLU A 96 10.30 -18.24 -13.92
CA GLU A 96 11.30 -18.85 -13.01
C GLU A 96 12.69 -18.21 -13.20
N ASP A 97 13.31 -17.78 -12.11
CA ASP A 97 14.51 -16.96 -12.13
C ASP A 97 15.71 -17.68 -12.79
N ALA A 98 16.36 -17.01 -13.73
CA ALA A 98 17.61 -17.46 -14.35
C ALA A 98 18.76 -17.63 -13.34
N GLY A 99 18.68 -16.96 -12.19
CA GLY A 99 19.62 -17.05 -11.07
C GLY A 99 19.77 -18.47 -10.53
N TYR A 100 18.75 -19.33 -10.64
CA TYR A 100 18.88 -20.74 -10.27
C TYR A 100 19.98 -21.44 -11.08
N LEU A 101 20.05 -21.18 -12.39
CA LEU A 101 21.08 -21.77 -13.24
C LEU A 101 22.46 -21.17 -12.99
N VAL A 102 22.53 -19.87 -12.67
CA VAL A 102 23.79 -19.22 -12.25
C VAL A 102 24.35 -19.92 -11.01
N HIS A 103 23.53 -20.10 -9.99
CA HIS A 103 23.95 -20.78 -8.76
C HIS A 103 24.33 -22.24 -9.01
N ILE A 104 23.55 -22.98 -9.81
CA ILE A 104 23.90 -24.36 -10.17
C ILE A 104 25.25 -24.42 -10.89
N ILE A 105 25.53 -23.50 -11.83
CA ILE A 105 26.83 -23.46 -12.52
C ILE A 105 27.99 -23.27 -11.52
N GLU A 106 27.80 -22.45 -10.50
CA GLU A 106 28.79 -22.20 -9.45
C GLU A 106 28.98 -23.40 -8.51
N THR A 107 27.92 -24.18 -8.25
CA THR A 107 27.93 -25.24 -7.22
C THR A 107 28.01 -26.67 -7.77
N TYR A 108 27.75 -26.91 -9.06
CA TYR A 108 27.67 -28.26 -9.62
C TYR A 108 28.95 -29.08 -9.44
N LYS A 109 30.11 -28.42 -9.48
CA LYS A 109 31.42 -29.06 -9.24
C LYS A 109 31.63 -29.48 -7.78
N ILE A 110 30.90 -28.86 -6.86
CA ILE A 110 31.00 -29.08 -5.41
C ILE A 110 29.98 -30.15 -5.00
N ASP A 111 28.72 -29.98 -5.39
CA ASP A 111 27.63 -30.89 -5.05
C ASP A 111 26.69 -31.12 -6.24
N LYS A 112 26.95 -32.20 -6.96
CA LYS A 112 26.13 -32.62 -8.11
C LYS A 112 24.72 -33.03 -7.69
N ALA A 113 24.56 -33.68 -6.54
CA ALA A 113 23.29 -34.27 -6.13
C ALA A 113 22.29 -33.19 -5.74
N ALA A 114 22.72 -32.21 -4.92
CA ALA A 114 21.88 -31.07 -4.58
C ALA A 114 21.53 -30.23 -5.81
N SER A 115 22.50 -30.00 -6.70
CA SER A 115 22.27 -29.27 -7.95
C SER A 115 21.27 -29.97 -8.87
N ALA A 116 21.33 -31.30 -8.95
CA ALA A 116 20.39 -32.10 -9.73
C ALA A 116 18.97 -32.09 -9.13
N GLU A 117 18.83 -32.03 -7.80
CA GLU A 117 17.51 -31.86 -7.17
C GLU A 117 16.88 -30.51 -7.47
N VAL A 118 17.67 -29.43 -7.50
CA VAL A 118 17.17 -28.11 -7.94
C VAL A 118 16.73 -28.16 -9.40
N LEU A 119 17.52 -28.76 -10.29
CA LEU A 119 17.14 -28.90 -11.70
C LEU A 119 15.86 -29.72 -11.90
N LYS A 120 15.66 -30.75 -11.07
CA LYS A 120 14.46 -31.61 -11.08
C LYS A 120 13.20 -30.89 -10.58
N SER A 121 13.35 -29.94 -9.66
CA SER A 121 12.22 -29.17 -9.09
C SER A 121 11.71 -28.07 -10.02
N LEU A 122 12.46 -27.68 -11.06
CA LEU A 122 12.02 -26.70 -12.04
C LEU A 122 10.78 -27.16 -12.82
N CYS A 123 9.99 -26.20 -13.30
CA CYS A 123 8.81 -26.51 -14.10
C CYS A 123 9.17 -27.27 -15.41
N PRO A 124 8.20 -28.01 -16.01
CA PRO A 124 8.44 -28.77 -17.24
C PRO A 124 9.00 -27.95 -18.41
N PHE A 125 8.58 -26.68 -18.54
CA PHE A 125 9.05 -25.78 -19.61
C PHE A 125 10.54 -25.45 -19.47
N CYS A 126 10.99 -25.09 -18.25
CA CYS A 126 12.40 -24.88 -17.95
C CYS A 126 13.23 -26.15 -18.19
N LYS A 127 12.75 -27.30 -17.70
CA LYS A 127 13.43 -28.59 -17.88
C LYS A 127 13.58 -28.96 -19.34
N MET A 128 12.58 -28.70 -20.18
CA MET A 128 12.66 -28.94 -21.62
C MET A 128 13.77 -28.10 -22.27
N ASN A 129 13.88 -26.82 -21.93
CA ASN A 129 14.90 -25.95 -22.51
C ASN A 129 16.31 -26.32 -22.03
N ILE A 130 16.46 -26.70 -20.77
CA ILE A 130 17.72 -27.20 -20.21
C ILE A 130 18.12 -28.53 -20.88
N ARG A 131 17.19 -29.48 -20.99
CA ARG A 131 17.38 -30.77 -21.67
C ARG A 131 17.82 -30.59 -23.12
N ASN A 132 17.18 -29.67 -23.85
CA ASN A 132 17.57 -29.33 -25.23
C ASN A 132 19.00 -28.76 -25.30
N SER A 133 19.38 -27.91 -24.34
CA SER A 133 20.74 -27.37 -24.26
C SER A 133 21.77 -28.47 -23.96
N ILE A 134 21.48 -29.36 -23.01
CA ILE A 134 22.31 -30.53 -22.69
C ILE A 134 22.49 -31.40 -23.94
N LYS A 135 21.39 -31.80 -24.59
CA LYS A 135 21.42 -32.62 -25.80
C LYS A 135 22.24 -31.98 -26.92
N LYS A 136 22.16 -30.65 -27.08
CA LYS A 136 22.94 -29.92 -28.08
C LYS A 136 24.45 -29.92 -27.79
N VAL A 137 24.85 -29.91 -26.51
CA VAL A 137 26.26 -29.83 -26.10
C VAL A 137 26.89 -31.21 -25.92
N THR A 138 26.15 -32.17 -25.39
CA THR A 138 26.67 -33.50 -25.02
C THR A 138 26.23 -34.61 -25.97
N THR A 139 25.27 -34.37 -26.86
CA THR A 139 24.55 -35.37 -27.68
C THR A 139 23.73 -36.41 -26.90
N ILE A 140 23.73 -36.33 -25.57
CA ILE A 140 22.99 -37.24 -24.68
C ILE A 140 21.60 -36.66 -24.42
N ASP A 141 20.60 -37.50 -24.54
CA ASP A 141 19.24 -37.16 -24.15
C ASP A 141 19.00 -37.61 -22.70
N VAL A 142 18.71 -36.65 -21.81
CA VAL A 142 18.67 -36.89 -20.35
C VAL A 142 17.26 -36.66 -19.81
N ASN A 143 16.81 -37.57 -18.95
CA ASN A 143 15.60 -37.36 -18.20
C ASN A 143 15.87 -36.49 -16.97
N MET A 144 15.45 -35.22 -17.03
CA MET A 144 15.61 -34.25 -15.94
C MET A 144 14.88 -34.62 -14.65
N ASP A 145 13.93 -35.57 -14.68
CA ASP A 145 13.25 -36.07 -13.49
C ASP A 145 14.02 -37.19 -12.76
N ARG A 146 15.12 -37.68 -13.34
CA ARG A 146 15.98 -38.72 -12.77
C ARG A 146 17.33 -38.14 -12.39
N ILE A 147 17.52 -37.92 -11.10
CA ILE A 147 18.75 -37.36 -10.52
C ILE A 147 20.00 -38.11 -10.98
N SER A 148 19.94 -39.45 -11.02
CA SER A 148 21.07 -40.29 -11.44
C SER A 148 21.54 -39.99 -12.87
N GLU A 149 20.62 -39.68 -13.79
CA GLU A 149 20.96 -39.35 -15.17
C GLU A 149 21.58 -37.94 -15.27
N VAL A 150 21.12 -37.00 -14.45
CA VAL A 150 21.69 -35.63 -14.38
C VAL A 150 23.10 -35.67 -13.80
N VAL A 151 23.29 -36.34 -12.65
CA VAL A 151 24.58 -36.45 -11.95
C VAL A 151 25.66 -37.15 -12.79
N ALA A 152 25.25 -38.06 -13.69
CA ALA A 152 26.15 -38.74 -14.61
C ALA A 152 26.79 -37.82 -15.65
N ILE A 153 26.28 -36.60 -15.85
CA ILE A 153 26.89 -35.62 -16.75
C ILE A 153 28.17 -35.06 -16.12
N GLU A 154 29.24 -35.03 -16.91
CA GLU A 154 30.50 -34.44 -16.49
C GLU A 154 30.38 -32.94 -16.16
N PRO A 155 31.03 -32.44 -15.09
CA PRO A 155 30.80 -31.08 -14.61
C PRO A 155 31.03 -29.99 -15.66
N ASP A 156 32.12 -30.09 -16.43
CA ASP A 156 32.44 -29.08 -17.45
C ASP A 156 31.43 -29.07 -18.59
N LEU A 157 30.90 -30.24 -18.96
CA LEU A 157 29.85 -30.37 -19.95
C LEU A 157 28.52 -29.83 -19.44
N MET A 158 28.17 -30.09 -18.17
CA MET A 158 26.97 -29.52 -17.54
C MET A 158 27.06 -27.98 -17.49
N VAL A 159 28.17 -27.44 -16.99
CA VAL A 159 28.40 -25.99 -16.90
C VAL A 159 28.27 -25.34 -18.28
N LYS A 160 28.88 -25.94 -19.31
CA LYS A 160 28.77 -25.46 -20.70
C LYS A 160 27.34 -25.51 -21.22
N SER A 161 26.59 -26.56 -20.89
CA SER A 161 25.19 -26.73 -21.28
C SER A 161 24.29 -25.69 -20.63
N LEU A 162 24.41 -25.48 -19.32
CA LEU A 162 23.61 -24.48 -18.59
C LEU A 162 23.97 -23.05 -19.02
N SER A 163 25.25 -22.78 -19.28
CA SER A 163 25.73 -21.48 -19.78
C SER A 163 25.11 -21.08 -21.13
N ALA A 164 24.72 -22.07 -21.94
CA ALA A 164 24.13 -21.87 -23.25
C ALA A 164 22.59 -21.72 -23.23
N VAL A 165 21.94 -21.93 -22.08
CA VAL A 165 20.49 -21.74 -21.94
C VAL A 165 20.14 -20.27 -22.19
N THR A 166 19.13 -20.04 -23.02
CA THR A 166 18.58 -18.72 -23.34
C THR A 166 17.77 -18.17 -22.18
N VAL A 167 17.80 -16.86 -22.01
CA VAL A 167 17.06 -16.15 -20.98
C VAL A 167 16.29 -14.98 -21.58
N ASP A 168 15.17 -14.68 -20.96
CA ASP A 168 14.29 -13.59 -21.36
C ASP A 168 14.20 -12.56 -20.23
N LYS A 169 14.02 -11.29 -20.60
CA LYS A 169 13.79 -10.24 -19.62
C LYS A 169 12.44 -10.46 -18.96
N THR A 170 12.40 -10.46 -17.63
CA THR A 170 11.14 -10.66 -16.91
C THR A 170 10.27 -9.41 -17.01
N VAL A 171 9.01 -9.61 -17.40
CA VAL A 171 7.96 -8.59 -17.31
C VAL A 171 6.88 -9.15 -16.40
N VAL A 172 6.82 -8.64 -15.18
CA VAL A 172 5.74 -8.92 -14.23
C VAL A 172 4.68 -7.82 -14.31
N ASN A 173 3.45 -8.24 -14.07
CA ASN A 173 2.27 -7.39 -14.06
C ASN A 173 1.59 -7.50 -12.69
N VAL A 174 0.75 -6.53 -12.34
CA VAL A 174 0.01 -6.55 -11.06
C VAL A 174 -1.44 -6.85 -11.34
N ALA A 175 -1.99 -7.84 -10.63
CA ALA A 175 -3.43 -8.09 -10.60
C ALA A 175 -4.04 -7.64 -9.26
N GLN A 176 -5.22 -7.04 -9.36
CA GLN A 176 -6.06 -6.74 -8.20
C GLN A 176 -7.39 -7.45 -8.40
N ILE A 177 -7.69 -8.37 -7.48
CA ILE A 177 -8.90 -9.18 -7.49
C ILE A 177 -9.80 -8.67 -6.37
N ASP A 178 -10.97 -8.17 -6.75
CA ASP A 178 -12.08 -7.94 -5.82
C ASP A 178 -13.03 -9.15 -5.95
N PRO A 179 -13.18 -9.97 -4.91
CA PRO A 179 -13.98 -11.19 -4.98
C PRO A 179 -15.44 -10.96 -5.41
N ARG A 180 -15.97 -9.74 -5.26
CA ARG A 180 -17.33 -9.39 -5.69
C ARG A 180 -17.45 -9.22 -7.20
N ASN A 181 -16.37 -8.75 -7.83
CA ASN A 181 -16.37 -8.36 -9.23
C ASN A 181 -15.63 -9.37 -10.11
N ASP A 182 -14.70 -10.13 -9.54
CA ASP A 182 -13.91 -11.15 -10.23
C ASP A 182 -13.80 -12.45 -9.40
N PRO A 183 -14.93 -13.13 -9.14
CA PRO A 183 -14.92 -14.42 -8.46
C PRO A 183 -14.26 -15.53 -9.30
N GLU A 184 -14.26 -15.41 -10.63
CA GLU A 184 -13.66 -16.39 -11.55
C GLU A 184 -12.13 -16.29 -11.58
N GLY A 185 -11.56 -15.09 -11.65
CA GLY A 185 -10.11 -14.88 -11.54
C GLY A 185 -9.58 -15.30 -10.17
N LEU A 186 -10.36 -15.05 -9.11
CA LEU A 186 -10.08 -15.61 -7.80
C LEU A 186 -10.13 -17.15 -7.83
N TYR A 187 -11.22 -17.75 -8.32
CA TYR A 187 -11.35 -19.20 -8.41
C TYR A 187 -10.21 -19.83 -9.21
N MET A 188 -9.77 -19.21 -10.30
CA MET A 188 -8.64 -19.70 -11.09
C MET A 188 -7.31 -19.66 -10.36
N LEU A 189 -7.06 -18.57 -9.63
CA LEU A 189 -5.90 -18.47 -8.77
C LEU A 189 -5.95 -19.52 -7.65
N LEU A 190 -7.13 -19.75 -7.06
CA LEU A 190 -7.34 -20.68 -5.95
C LEU A 190 -7.43 -22.16 -6.34
N ALA A 191 -8.02 -22.45 -7.49
CA ALA A 191 -8.17 -23.79 -8.06
C ALA A 191 -6.88 -24.26 -8.76
N GLY A 192 -5.80 -23.47 -8.73
CA GLY A 192 -4.47 -23.79 -9.26
C GLY A 192 -3.78 -25.01 -8.64
N VAL A 193 -4.54 -25.92 -8.03
CA VAL A 193 -4.05 -27.05 -7.24
C VAL A 193 -4.40 -28.41 -7.85
N GLU A 194 -5.50 -28.56 -8.62
CA GLU A 194 -5.92 -29.93 -9.01
C GLU A 194 -6.14 -30.20 -10.51
N ASN A 195 -6.32 -29.20 -11.39
CA ASN A 195 -6.51 -29.52 -12.82
C ASN A 195 -6.14 -28.42 -13.81
N LEU A 196 -4.87 -27.98 -13.78
CA LEU A 196 -4.30 -27.26 -14.92
C LEU A 196 -4.43 -28.09 -16.22
N GLU A 197 -4.48 -29.43 -16.15
CA GLU A 197 -4.72 -30.33 -17.29
C GLU A 197 -6.09 -30.15 -17.97
N GLN A 198 -7.14 -29.80 -17.22
CA GLN A 198 -8.46 -29.44 -17.80
C GLN A 198 -8.47 -28.01 -18.34
N LEU A 199 -7.74 -27.10 -17.70
CA LEU A 199 -7.55 -25.72 -18.16
C LEU A 199 -6.71 -25.66 -19.45
N PHE A 200 -5.81 -26.63 -19.66
CA PHE A 200 -4.88 -26.72 -20.79
C PHE A 200 -5.16 -27.84 -21.79
N GLY A 201 -6.14 -28.72 -21.54
CA GLY A 201 -6.56 -29.75 -22.48
C GLY A 201 -5.51 -30.83 -22.77
N GLY A 202 -5.07 -31.58 -21.75
CA GLY A 202 -4.22 -32.77 -21.94
C GLY A 202 -2.80 -32.51 -22.47
N GLU A 203 -2.12 -33.54 -22.99
CA GLU A 203 -0.76 -33.43 -23.56
C GLU A 203 -0.74 -32.46 -24.75
N THR A 204 -0.37 -31.20 -24.50
CA THR A 204 -0.29 -30.19 -25.55
C THR A 204 1.16 -29.84 -25.89
N SER A 205 1.51 -29.94 -27.17
CA SER A 205 2.75 -29.44 -27.77
C SER A 205 2.70 -27.94 -28.12
N THR A 206 1.60 -27.25 -27.78
CA THR A 206 1.38 -25.84 -28.11
C THR A 206 2.12 -24.90 -27.16
N THR A 207 2.95 -24.01 -27.73
CA THR A 207 3.45 -22.81 -27.07
C THR A 207 2.27 -21.86 -26.82
N PHE A 208 1.82 -21.78 -25.57
CA PHE A 208 0.71 -20.91 -25.20
C PHE A 208 1.10 -19.43 -25.24
N SER A 209 0.12 -18.59 -25.57
CA SER A 209 0.28 -17.16 -25.44
C SER A 209 0.29 -16.79 -23.94
N PRO A 210 1.34 -16.15 -23.43
CA PRO A 210 1.35 -15.60 -22.06
C PRO A 210 0.29 -14.51 -21.85
N MET A 211 -0.42 -14.09 -22.90
CA MET A 211 -1.55 -13.15 -22.86
C MET A 211 -2.92 -13.83 -22.70
N ALA A 212 -2.99 -15.16 -22.67
CA ALA A 212 -4.26 -15.84 -22.37
C ALA A 212 -4.68 -15.48 -20.93
N HIS A 213 -5.90 -14.97 -20.73
CA HIS A 213 -6.42 -14.55 -19.42
C HIS A 213 -6.12 -15.56 -18.30
N LYS A 214 -6.26 -16.85 -18.64
CA LYS A 214 -6.06 -18.01 -17.76
C LYS A 214 -4.60 -18.23 -17.29
N VAL A 215 -3.63 -18.11 -18.18
CA VAL A 215 -2.19 -18.21 -17.87
C VAL A 215 -1.69 -16.90 -17.29
N GLY A 216 -2.20 -15.79 -17.83
CA GLY A 216 -1.87 -14.43 -17.47
C GLY A 216 -2.07 -14.18 -15.99
N VAL A 217 -3.20 -14.58 -15.39
CA VAL A 217 -3.46 -14.43 -13.94
C VAL A 217 -2.47 -15.22 -13.08
N LEU A 218 -2.11 -16.44 -13.48
CA LEU A 218 -1.19 -17.31 -12.74
C LEU A 218 0.27 -16.81 -12.83
N SER A 219 0.62 -16.14 -13.94
CA SER A 219 1.98 -15.63 -14.20
C SER A 219 2.24 -14.23 -13.65
N GLN A 220 1.28 -13.56 -12.99
CA GLN A 220 1.40 -12.16 -12.55
C GLN A 220 2.49 -11.96 -11.49
N GLY A 221 2.78 -12.96 -10.66
CA GLY A 221 3.71 -12.83 -9.52
C GLY A 221 3.20 -11.92 -8.40
N PHE A 222 2.41 -10.89 -8.66
CA PHE A 222 1.89 -9.99 -7.64
C PHE A 222 0.37 -9.89 -7.68
N VAL A 223 -0.26 -10.19 -6.53
CA VAL A 223 -1.72 -10.25 -6.42
C VAL A 223 -2.19 -9.54 -5.17
N ILE A 224 -3.19 -8.67 -5.34
CA ILE A 224 -3.95 -8.08 -4.23
C ILE A 224 -5.33 -8.72 -4.19
N VAL A 225 -5.69 -9.31 -3.06
CA VAL A 225 -7.04 -9.82 -2.80
C VAL A 225 -7.72 -8.88 -1.82
N ASN A 226 -8.74 -8.16 -2.30
CA ASN A 226 -9.47 -7.22 -1.47
C ASN A 226 -10.55 -7.90 -0.64
N GLU A 227 -10.75 -7.41 0.59
CA GLU A 227 -11.85 -7.80 1.47
C GLU A 227 -11.99 -9.32 1.64
N ILE A 228 -10.90 -10.01 2.00
CA ILE A 228 -10.88 -11.48 2.16
C ILE A 228 -11.95 -12.00 3.13
N GLN A 229 -12.39 -11.19 4.10
CA GLN A 229 -13.47 -11.51 5.02
C GLN A 229 -14.83 -11.73 4.35
N ARG A 230 -14.96 -11.38 3.06
CA ARG A 230 -16.17 -11.59 2.26
C ARG A 230 -16.12 -12.85 1.41
N LEU A 231 -15.01 -13.59 1.43
CA LEU A 231 -14.91 -14.86 0.73
C LEU A 231 -15.81 -15.91 1.38
N PRO A 232 -16.51 -16.73 0.58
CA PRO A 232 -17.14 -17.92 1.10
C PRO A 232 -16.08 -18.92 1.60
N LEU A 233 -16.40 -19.67 2.66
CA LEU A 233 -15.45 -20.55 3.36
C LEU A 233 -14.81 -21.63 2.46
N ASN A 234 -15.56 -22.17 1.50
CA ASN A 234 -15.06 -23.15 0.53
C ASN A 234 -13.94 -22.59 -0.37
N PHE A 235 -13.92 -21.29 -0.65
CA PHE A 235 -12.81 -20.65 -1.37
C PHE A 235 -11.60 -20.44 -0.46
N LEU A 236 -11.83 -20.24 0.83
CA LEU A 236 -10.80 -20.15 1.86
C LEU A 236 -10.11 -21.50 2.10
N GLU A 237 -10.82 -22.61 2.00
CA GLU A 237 -10.21 -23.95 2.02
C GLU A 237 -9.32 -24.19 0.80
N ALA A 238 -9.73 -23.72 -0.39
CA ALA A 238 -8.91 -23.78 -1.60
C ALA A 238 -7.61 -22.94 -1.50
N LEU A 239 -7.60 -21.89 -0.67
CA LEU A 239 -6.38 -21.13 -0.35
C LEU A 239 -5.34 -21.98 0.40
N MET A 240 -5.73 -23.03 1.13
CA MET A 240 -4.80 -23.75 2.02
C MET A 240 -3.56 -24.30 1.29
N GLY A 241 -3.72 -24.85 0.08
CA GLY A 241 -2.60 -25.36 -0.72
C GLY A 241 -1.59 -24.28 -1.13
N PHE A 242 -2.06 -23.05 -1.36
CA PHE A 242 -1.21 -21.89 -1.64
C PHE A 242 -0.58 -21.30 -0.38
N LEU A 243 -1.26 -21.43 0.75
CA LEU A 243 -0.83 -20.83 2.01
C LEU A 243 0.23 -21.66 2.75
N GLU A 244 0.39 -22.95 2.44
CA GLU A 244 1.33 -23.84 3.13
C GLU A 244 2.81 -23.56 2.85
N ASP A 245 3.17 -23.09 1.67
CA ASP A 245 4.57 -22.85 1.32
C ASP A 245 4.99 -21.41 1.65
N PRO A 246 6.00 -21.19 2.51
CA PRO A 246 6.51 -19.85 2.81
C PRO A 246 7.45 -19.31 1.72
N SER A 247 7.86 -20.12 0.75
CA SER A 247 8.95 -19.78 -0.19
C SER A 247 8.50 -19.08 -1.49
N GLY A 248 7.20 -19.08 -1.82
CA GLY A 248 6.66 -18.40 -3.00
C GLY A 248 5.26 -18.86 -3.38
N ILE A 249 4.72 -18.34 -4.49
CA ILE A 249 3.43 -18.77 -5.03
C ILE A 249 3.65 -20.09 -5.78
N LYS A 250 3.05 -21.17 -5.28
CA LYS A 250 3.28 -22.52 -5.78
C LYS A 250 2.07 -23.04 -6.56
N TYR A 251 2.31 -23.47 -7.79
CA TYR A 251 1.32 -24.10 -8.66
C TYR A 251 1.63 -25.58 -8.86
N SER A 252 0.63 -26.43 -9.08
CA SER A 252 0.84 -27.85 -9.43
C SER A 252 0.66 -28.08 -10.94
N ILE A 253 1.75 -28.42 -11.64
CA ILE A 253 1.76 -28.72 -13.07
C ILE A 253 2.16 -30.17 -13.26
N GLN A 254 1.24 -31.02 -13.75
CA GLN A 254 1.47 -32.47 -13.94
C GLN A 254 1.98 -33.16 -12.65
N GLY A 255 1.41 -32.79 -11.50
CA GLY A 255 1.82 -33.30 -10.18
C GLY A 255 3.18 -32.77 -9.70
N ARG A 256 3.76 -31.76 -10.35
CA ARG A 256 5.02 -31.11 -9.95
C ARG A 256 4.78 -29.67 -9.48
N PRO A 257 5.42 -29.23 -8.39
CA PRO A 257 5.35 -27.83 -7.99
C PRO A 257 6.11 -26.94 -8.98
N ALA A 258 5.50 -25.81 -9.37
CA ALA A 258 6.14 -24.71 -10.07
C ALA A 258 6.07 -23.46 -9.20
N PHE A 259 7.16 -22.71 -9.13
CA PHE A 259 7.28 -21.58 -8.21
C PHE A 259 7.30 -20.27 -8.97
N VAL A 260 6.36 -19.39 -8.64
CA VAL A 260 6.36 -18.00 -9.10
C VAL A 260 6.81 -17.12 -7.95
N ASP A 261 7.92 -16.44 -8.16
CA ASP A 261 8.44 -15.44 -7.24
C ASP A 261 7.58 -14.18 -7.33
N GLY A 262 7.09 -13.75 -6.17
CA GLY A 262 5.88 -12.97 -6.09
C GLY A 262 5.44 -12.62 -4.68
N ALA A 263 4.37 -11.81 -4.58
CA ALA A 263 3.75 -11.49 -3.30
C ALA A 263 2.22 -11.47 -3.39
N MET A 264 1.57 -12.01 -2.36
CA MET A 264 0.13 -11.91 -2.18
C MET A 264 -0.20 -10.99 -0.99
N ILE A 265 -0.95 -9.94 -1.26
CA ILE A 265 -1.40 -9.00 -0.23
C ILE A 265 -2.91 -9.14 -0.08
N PHE A 266 -3.33 -9.63 1.07
CA PHE A 266 -4.74 -9.67 1.45
C PHE A 266 -5.09 -8.41 2.21
N THR A 267 -6.29 -7.88 2.00
CA THR A 267 -6.84 -6.80 2.84
C THR A 267 -8.12 -7.26 3.50
N SER A 268 -8.32 -6.85 4.75
CA SER A 268 -9.56 -7.13 5.48
C SER A 268 -10.01 -5.96 6.34
N ASN A 269 -11.33 -5.81 6.47
CA ASN A 269 -11.96 -4.88 7.40
C ASN A 269 -12.36 -5.55 8.74
N ALA A 270 -12.17 -6.87 8.86
CA ALA A 270 -12.51 -7.66 10.05
C ALA A 270 -11.41 -8.71 10.35
N PRO A 271 -11.28 -9.18 11.61
CA PRO A 271 -10.40 -10.32 11.86
C PRO A 271 -10.88 -11.55 11.10
N LEU A 272 -9.97 -12.41 10.65
CA LEU A 272 -10.34 -13.67 9.99
C LEU A 272 -11.11 -14.64 10.91
N SER A 273 -11.09 -14.41 12.22
CA SER A 273 -11.91 -15.16 13.18
C SER A 273 -13.42 -15.01 12.95
N VAL A 274 -13.88 -14.07 12.11
CA VAL A 274 -15.28 -13.99 11.68
C VAL A 274 -15.76 -15.25 10.96
N PHE A 275 -14.83 -16.05 10.43
CA PHE A 275 -15.11 -17.34 9.81
C PHE A 275 -15.19 -18.50 10.83
N GLY A 276 -15.08 -18.23 12.13
CA GLY A 276 -15.11 -19.25 13.18
C GLY A 276 -13.83 -20.09 13.26
N GLU A 277 -13.90 -21.21 14.00
CA GLU A 277 -12.77 -22.12 14.19
C GLU A 277 -12.26 -22.74 12.87
N GLU A 278 -13.12 -22.83 11.86
CA GLU A 278 -12.85 -23.41 10.55
C GLU A 278 -11.76 -22.63 9.76
N ALA A 279 -11.56 -21.34 10.05
CA ALA A 279 -10.50 -20.53 9.45
C ALA A 279 -9.18 -20.52 10.23
N GLN A 280 -9.09 -21.19 11.38
CA GLN A 280 -7.85 -21.26 12.16
C GLN A 280 -6.64 -21.76 11.36
N PRO A 281 -6.78 -22.75 10.44
CA PRO A 281 -5.69 -23.16 9.55
C PRO A 281 -5.17 -22.02 8.68
N ILE A 282 -6.02 -21.09 8.25
CA ILE A 282 -5.69 -19.97 7.36
C ILE A 282 -5.05 -18.84 8.16
N ILE A 283 -5.62 -18.52 9.33
CA ILE A 283 -5.08 -17.54 10.29
C ILE A 283 -3.63 -17.87 10.64
N ASN A 284 -3.32 -19.16 10.83
CA ASN A 284 -1.97 -19.58 11.19
C ASN A 284 -0.95 -19.48 10.04
N ARG A 285 -1.40 -19.36 8.78
CA ARG A 285 -0.55 -19.40 7.59
C ARG A 285 -0.32 -18.03 6.96
N ILE A 286 -1.23 -17.07 7.13
CA ILE A 286 -1.05 -15.70 6.64
C ILE A 286 -0.59 -14.83 7.81
N PRO A 287 0.62 -14.25 7.78
CA PRO A 287 1.00 -13.31 8.82
C PRO A 287 0.11 -12.08 8.76
N GLU A 288 -0.57 -11.82 9.87
CA GLU A 288 -1.40 -10.65 10.07
C GLU A 288 -0.53 -9.45 10.43
N VAL A 289 -0.85 -8.30 9.84
CA VAL A 289 -0.36 -7.00 10.26
C VAL A 289 -1.59 -6.17 10.57
N LEU A 290 -1.69 -5.70 11.82
CA LEU A 290 -2.71 -4.72 12.15
C LEU A 290 -2.27 -3.44 11.48
N TRP A 291 -3.01 -3.08 10.44
CA TRP A 291 -2.77 -1.85 9.71
C TRP A 291 -3.29 -0.71 10.58
N PRO A 292 -2.40 0.10 11.17
CA PRO A 292 -2.83 1.08 12.13
C PRO A 292 -3.69 2.12 11.44
N ALA A 293 -4.63 2.70 12.19
CA ALA A 293 -5.13 4.00 11.83
C ALA A 293 -3.97 4.98 11.94
N ARG A 294 -3.84 5.84 10.93
CA ARG A 294 -2.74 6.79 10.74
C ARG A 294 -2.55 7.71 11.96
N THR A 295 -1.41 8.37 12.05
CA THR A 295 -1.20 9.40 13.08
C THR A 295 -2.07 10.64 12.83
N LYS A 296 -2.31 11.45 13.87
CA LYS A 296 -3.01 12.75 13.78
C LYS A 296 -2.45 13.63 12.65
N LEU A 297 -1.13 13.74 12.56
CA LEU A 297 -0.46 14.56 11.54
C LEU A 297 -0.63 14.02 10.13
N GLU A 298 -0.53 12.70 9.95
CA GLU A 298 -0.81 12.08 8.66
C GLU A 298 -2.26 12.32 8.25
N ARG A 299 -3.23 12.18 9.17
CA ARG A 299 -4.66 12.42 8.91
C ARG A 299 -4.92 13.84 8.42
N ILE A 300 -4.31 14.84 9.05
CA ILE A 300 -4.34 16.24 8.60
C ILE A 300 -3.76 16.37 7.18
N THR A 301 -2.64 15.72 6.91
CA THR A 301 -1.98 15.74 5.59
C THR A 301 -2.86 15.13 4.49
N ILE A 302 -3.60 14.05 4.79
CA ILE A 302 -4.54 13.43 3.84
C ILE A 302 -5.71 14.33 3.52
N VAL A 303 -6.26 14.98 4.53
CA VAL A 303 -7.33 15.97 4.34
C VAL A 303 -6.82 17.13 3.48
N GLU A 304 -5.59 17.60 3.72
CA GLU A 304 -4.94 18.60 2.89
C GLU A 304 -4.79 18.14 1.42
N ASP A 305 -4.30 16.91 1.20
CA ASP A 305 -4.17 16.33 -0.15
C ASP A 305 -5.53 16.20 -0.85
N MET A 306 -6.56 15.75 -0.13
CA MET A 306 -7.93 15.64 -0.65
C MET A 306 -8.52 17.01 -1.01
N PHE A 307 -8.30 18.04 -0.19
CA PHE A 307 -8.70 19.42 -0.54
C PHE A 307 -7.98 19.90 -1.80
N LYS A 308 -6.67 19.66 -1.93
CA LYS A 308 -5.91 20.00 -3.14
C LYS A 308 -6.47 19.29 -4.36
N GLU A 309 -6.74 17.99 -4.25
CA GLU A 309 -7.32 17.18 -5.32
C GLU A 309 -8.69 17.71 -5.76
N HIS A 310 -9.61 17.96 -4.82
CA HIS A 310 -10.94 18.49 -5.11
C HIS A 310 -10.89 19.88 -5.75
N LEU A 311 -10.01 20.76 -5.27
CA LEU A 311 -9.84 22.08 -5.85
C LEU A 311 -9.28 21.97 -7.29
N THR A 312 -8.35 21.06 -7.54
CA THR A 312 -7.84 20.78 -8.90
C THR A 312 -8.91 20.15 -9.80
N LEU A 313 -9.71 19.21 -9.30
CA LEU A 313 -10.80 18.59 -10.07
C LEU A 313 -11.89 19.60 -10.46
N ASN A 314 -12.24 20.53 -9.58
CA ASN A 314 -13.15 21.62 -9.91
C ASN A 314 -12.59 22.56 -10.99
N LEU A 315 -11.27 22.73 -11.07
CA LEU A 315 -10.62 23.44 -12.18
C LEU A 315 -10.66 22.61 -13.49
N ASN A 316 -10.49 21.29 -13.40
CA ASN A 316 -10.55 20.37 -14.54
C ASN A 316 -11.95 20.25 -15.15
N ASN A 317 -13.02 20.49 -14.38
CA ASN A 317 -14.38 20.56 -14.91
C ASN A 317 -14.62 21.74 -15.88
N MET A 318 -13.62 22.64 -16.08
CA MET A 318 -13.66 23.68 -17.10
C MET A 318 -12.95 23.29 -18.41
N THR A 319 -12.13 22.22 -18.48
CA THR A 319 -11.40 21.81 -19.70
C THR A 319 -10.73 20.44 -19.58
N ALA A 320 -10.87 19.61 -20.64
CA ALA A 320 -10.27 18.26 -20.72
C ALA A 320 -8.81 18.21 -21.24
N ASN A 321 -8.12 19.36 -21.38
CA ASN A 321 -6.76 19.41 -21.96
C ASN A 321 -5.65 19.36 -20.87
N PRO A 322 -4.87 18.26 -20.77
CA PRO A 322 -3.85 18.08 -19.72
C PRO A 322 -2.74 19.13 -19.72
N ALA A 323 -2.37 19.67 -20.89
CA ALA A 323 -1.34 20.71 -20.99
C ALA A 323 -1.83 22.07 -20.49
N LEU A 324 -3.14 22.33 -20.56
CA LEU A 324 -3.75 23.53 -20.00
C LEU A 324 -3.89 23.41 -18.48
N VAL A 325 -4.18 22.20 -17.96
CA VAL A 325 -4.18 21.88 -16.53
C VAL A 325 -2.80 22.11 -15.92
N GLU A 326 -1.74 21.57 -16.55
CA GLU A 326 -0.36 21.77 -16.12
C GLU A 326 0.07 23.25 -16.18
N LEU A 327 -0.44 24.00 -17.17
CA LEU A 327 -0.23 25.45 -17.27
C LEU A 327 -0.96 26.20 -16.15
N LEU A 328 -2.21 25.84 -15.83
CA LEU A 328 -3.00 26.44 -14.75
C LEU A 328 -2.43 26.13 -13.34
N GLU A 329 -1.89 24.91 -13.16
CA GLU A 329 -1.13 24.51 -11.98
C GLU A 329 0.17 25.34 -11.84
N LYS A 330 0.92 25.50 -12.95
CA LYS A 330 2.16 26.31 -13.00
C LYS A 330 1.92 27.81 -12.84
N VAL A 331 0.75 28.31 -13.26
CA VAL A 331 0.35 29.73 -13.16
C VAL A 331 -0.19 30.10 -11.76
N LYS A 332 -0.34 29.14 -10.83
CA LYS A 332 -0.90 29.39 -9.48
C LYS A 332 -2.22 30.18 -9.54
N ALA A 333 -3.20 29.66 -10.28
CA ALA A 333 -4.58 30.17 -10.22
C ALA A 333 -5.25 29.98 -8.84
N PHE A 334 -4.57 29.38 -7.86
CA PHE A 334 -4.96 29.36 -6.45
C PHE A 334 -4.87 30.73 -5.75
N GLY A 335 -4.32 31.77 -6.40
CA GLY A 335 -4.04 33.07 -5.75
C GLY A 335 -5.24 33.82 -5.16
N LYS A 336 -6.47 33.35 -5.35
CA LYS A 336 -7.70 33.98 -4.84
C LYS A 336 -8.66 33.00 -4.14
N LYS A 337 -8.40 31.69 -4.13
CA LYS A 337 -9.30 30.67 -3.56
C LYS A 337 -8.48 29.64 -2.80
N GLY A 338 -8.81 29.41 -1.52
CA GLY A 338 -8.07 28.49 -0.65
C GLY A 338 -8.89 27.93 0.50
N VAL A 339 -8.24 27.14 1.34
CA VAL A 339 -8.83 26.53 2.54
C VAL A 339 -7.91 26.90 3.69
N SER A 340 -8.47 27.35 4.80
CA SER A 340 -7.67 27.68 5.97
C SER A 340 -7.04 26.43 6.57
N LYS A 341 -5.85 26.57 7.13
CA LYS A 341 -5.16 25.51 7.86
C LYS A 341 -5.98 25.07 9.07
N LEU A 342 -6.74 25.98 9.70
CA LEU A 342 -7.68 25.61 10.78
C LEU A 342 -8.80 24.68 10.29
N ALA A 343 -9.37 24.92 9.11
CA ALA A 343 -10.42 24.06 8.55
C ALA A 343 -9.88 22.66 8.19
N ILE A 344 -8.69 22.61 7.60
CA ILE A 344 -7.99 21.34 7.29
C ILE A 344 -7.70 20.56 8.57
N GLN A 345 -7.16 21.23 9.59
CA GLN A 345 -6.88 20.62 10.88
C GLN A 345 -8.15 20.17 11.59
N PHE A 346 -9.22 20.96 11.57
CA PHE A 346 -10.50 20.60 12.18
C PHE A 346 -11.07 19.31 11.57
N ILE A 347 -11.18 19.23 10.25
CA ILE A 347 -11.70 18.04 9.57
C ILE A 347 -10.77 16.84 9.80
N GLY A 348 -9.44 17.05 9.74
CA GLY A 348 -8.45 16.00 10.01
C GLY A 348 -8.51 15.47 11.44
N LEU A 349 -8.64 16.36 12.43
CA LEU A 349 -8.72 16.00 13.85
C LEU A 349 -10.06 15.40 14.22
N MET A 350 -11.18 15.90 13.67
CA MET A 350 -12.49 15.26 13.84
C MET A 350 -12.47 13.83 13.31
N ALA A 351 -11.94 13.62 12.11
CA ALA A 351 -11.85 12.27 11.55
C ALA A 351 -10.86 11.38 12.30
N ASP A 352 -9.75 11.93 12.81
CA ASP A 352 -8.89 11.21 13.76
C ASP A 352 -9.68 10.83 15.01
N LEU A 353 -10.27 11.78 15.73
CA LEU A 353 -11.03 11.59 16.97
C LEU A 353 -12.16 10.56 16.86
N SER A 354 -12.75 10.40 15.66
CA SER A 354 -13.76 9.36 15.38
C SER A 354 -13.24 7.93 15.50
N ILE A 355 -11.91 7.74 15.47
CA ILE A 355 -11.27 6.43 15.53
C ILE A 355 -11.03 6.06 17.00
N PRO A 356 -11.47 4.87 17.46
CA PRO A 356 -11.14 4.35 18.78
C PRO A 356 -9.63 4.35 19.07
N GLY A 357 -9.25 4.73 20.30
CA GLY A 357 -7.84 4.83 20.69
C GLY A 357 -7.03 3.53 20.50
N ALA A 358 -7.67 2.37 20.66
CA ALA A 358 -7.05 1.07 20.41
C ALA A 358 -6.65 0.84 18.94
N LEU A 359 -7.29 1.51 17.98
CA LEU A 359 -6.95 1.45 16.56
C LEU A 359 -5.90 2.50 16.15
N LYS A 360 -5.77 3.59 16.93
CA LYS A 360 -4.78 4.67 16.74
C LYS A 360 -3.43 4.37 17.35
N ALA A 361 -3.41 3.59 18.42
CA ALA A 361 -2.19 3.12 19.04
C ALA A 361 -1.52 2.22 18.00
N GLY A 362 -0.68 2.81 17.15
CA GLY A 362 0.13 2.08 16.18
C GLY A 362 0.78 0.91 16.90
N GLU A 363 0.91 -0.23 16.21
CA GLU A 363 1.51 -1.42 16.78
C GLU A 363 2.86 -1.05 17.42
N THR A 364 2.90 -0.84 18.73
CA THR A 364 4.10 -1.12 19.49
C THR A 364 4.22 -2.64 19.44
N GLU A 365 5.42 -3.21 19.35
CA GLU A 365 5.61 -4.68 19.31
C GLU A 365 4.83 -5.43 20.43
N ALA A 366 4.44 -4.74 21.49
CA ALA A 366 3.54 -5.20 22.53
C ALA A 366 2.09 -5.52 22.07
N TYR A 367 1.50 -4.78 21.12
CA TYR A 367 0.14 -4.97 20.59
C TYR A 367 0.02 -6.27 19.78
N ALA A 368 1.00 -6.56 18.92
CA ALA A 368 1.03 -7.77 18.10
C ALA A 368 1.32 -9.05 18.91
N ARG A 369 1.95 -8.94 20.08
CA ARG A 369 2.37 -10.10 20.90
C ARG A 369 1.42 -10.43 22.07
N LYS A 370 0.60 -9.49 22.55
CA LYS A 370 -0.29 -9.68 23.71
C LYS A 370 -1.74 -9.93 23.30
N LYS A 371 -2.27 -11.12 23.64
CA LYS A 371 -3.67 -11.54 23.36
C LYS A 371 -4.70 -10.48 23.75
N VAL A 372 -4.62 -9.95 24.97
CA VAL A 372 -5.55 -8.91 25.49
C VAL A 372 -5.60 -7.69 24.58
N THR A 373 -4.44 -7.24 24.11
CA THR A 373 -4.31 -6.03 23.31
C THR A 373 -4.83 -6.24 21.89
N ARG A 374 -4.60 -7.43 21.32
CA ARG A 374 -5.19 -7.86 20.04
C ARG A 374 -6.71 -7.96 20.12
N ASP A 375 -7.24 -8.52 21.20
CA ASP A 375 -8.68 -8.64 21.42
C ASP A 375 -9.34 -7.26 21.56
N MET A 376 -8.67 -6.29 22.21
CA MET A 376 -9.14 -4.90 22.26
C MET A 376 -9.15 -4.23 20.88
N PHE A 377 -8.13 -4.46 20.05
CA PHE A 377 -8.08 -3.96 18.68
C PHE A 377 -9.23 -4.53 17.85
N PHE A 378 -9.44 -5.85 17.87
CA PHE A 378 -10.53 -6.49 17.12
C PHE A 378 -11.91 -6.10 17.60
N LYS A 379 -12.11 -5.97 18.92
CA LYS A 379 -13.35 -5.43 19.48
C LYS A 379 -13.62 -4.02 18.95
N SER A 380 -12.62 -3.15 19.00
CA SER A 380 -12.73 -1.78 18.48
C SER A 380 -12.98 -1.74 16.97
N LEU A 381 -12.40 -2.69 16.23
CA LEU A 381 -12.63 -2.84 14.79
C LEU A 381 -14.06 -3.33 14.48
N ILE A 382 -14.67 -4.13 15.35
CA ILE A 382 -16.08 -4.50 15.21
C ILE A 382 -16.96 -3.30 15.54
N ASP A 383 -16.69 -2.64 16.66
CA ASP A 383 -17.48 -1.49 17.13
C ASP A 383 -17.45 -0.31 16.15
N ILE A 384 -16.35 -0.10 15.42
CA ILE A 384 -16.22 1.00 14.44
C ILE A 384 -17.10 0.81 13.18
N HIS A 385 -17.53 -0.42 12.89
CA HIS A 385 -18.46 -0.71 11.79
C HIS A 385 -19.92 -0.72 12.24
N ASP A 386 -20.19 -0.48 13.52
CA ASP A 386 -21.53 -0.31 14.10
C ASP A 386 -21.83 1.19 14.25
N PRO A 387 -22.61 1.80 13.34
CA PRO A 387 -22.87 3.23 13.35
C PRO A 387 -23.66 3.68 14.58
N GLU A 388 -24.40 2.78 15.24
CA GLU A 388 -25.18 3.10 16.44
C GLU A 388 -24.27 3.19 17.68
N ARG A 389 -23.13 2.50 17.66
CA ARG A 389 -22.17 2.46 18.78
C ARG A 389 -21.01 3.43 18.61
N THR A 390 -20.47 3.53 17.40
CA THR A 390 -19.28 4.33 17.13
C THR A 390 -19.47 5.13 15.84
N PRO A 391 -19.71 6.45 15.95
CA PRO A 391 -19.83 7.33 14.80
C PRO A 391 -18.45 7.54 14.17
N HIS A 392 -18.09 6.68 13.22
CA HIS A 392 -16.81 6.71 12.53
C HIS A 392 -16.88 7.57 11.26
N VAL A 393 -15.94 8.51 11.13
CA VAL A 393 -15.76 9.29 9.89
C VAL A 393 -14.65 8.63 9.06
N ASP A 394 -15.06 7.75 8.16
CA ASP A 394 -14.14 7.08 7.22
C ASP A 394 -13.64 8.04 6.11
N LEU A 395 -12.69 7.58 5.29
CA LEU A 395 -12.16 8.40 4.19
C LEU A 395 -13.22 8.75 3.13
N ARG A 396 -14.28 7.97 2.97
CA ARG A 396 -15.33 8.23 1.99
C ARG A 396 -16.22 9.37 2.47
N THR A 397 -16.64 9.33 3.74
CA THR A 397 -17.36 10.41 4.40
C THR A 397 -16.53 11.69 4.41
N LEU A 398 -15.21 11.59 4.69
CA LEU A 398 -14.28 12.71 4.55
C LEU A 398 -14.26 13.29 3.14
N TYR A 399 -14.18 12.44 2.10
CA TYR A 399 -14.18 12.89 0.71
C TYR A 399 -15.48 13.63 0.36
N SER A 400 -16.63 13.10 0.80
CA SER A 400 -17.93 13.76 0.62
C SER A 400 -18.01 15.10 1.37
N LEU A 401 -17.55 15.16 2.63
CA LEU A 401 -17.50 16.39 3.42
C LEU A 401 -16.65 17.46 2.75
N ILE A 402 -15.45 17.08 2.29
CA ILE A 402 -14.51 17.96 1.59
C ILE A 402 -15.13 18.43 0.27
N GLY A 403 -15.68 17.52 -0.52
CA GLY A 403 -16.37 17.84 -1.77
C GLY A 403 -17.50 18.84 -1.57
N GLU A 404 -18.38 18.60 -0.59
CA GLU A 404 -19.49 19.50 -0.25
C GLU A 404 -18.99 20.87 0.22
N THR A 405 -17.95 20.89 1.06
CA THR A 405 -17.31 22.13 1.54
C THR A 405 -16.77 22.95 0.38
N VAL A 406 -16.11 22.31 -0.59
CA VAL A 406 -15.56 23.00 -1.76
C VAL A 406 -16.67 23.48 -2.71
N LEU A 407 -17.72 22.69 -2.93
CA LEU A 407 -18.85 23.06 -3.81
C LEU A 407 -19.62 24.26 -3.28
N ARG A 408 -19.91 24.30 -1.98
CA ARG A 408 -20.67 25.41 -1.37
C ARG A 408 -19.86 26.67 -1.11
N LYS A 409 -18.55 26.64 -1.39
CA LYS A 409 -17.66 27.80 -1.24
C LYS A 409 -18.14 29.01 -2.04
N ASP A 410 -18.62 28.78 -3.26
CA ASP A 410 -19.10 29.87 -4.11
C ASP A 410 -20.48 30.39 -3.65
N GLU A 411 -21.22 29.64 -2.83
CA GLU A 411 -22.45 30.09 -2.15
C GLU A 411 -22.13 30.95 -0.92
N PHE A 412 -21.08 30.61 -0.17
CA PHE A 412 -20.67 31.37 1.02
C PHE A 412 -20.05 32.73 0.69
N TYR A 413 -19.36 32.83 -0.45
CA TYR A 413 -18.55 33.99 -0.82
C TYR A 413 -18.99 34.63 -2.15
N VAL A 414 -20.31 34.66 -2.39
CA VAL A 414 -20.88 35.23 -3.62
C VAL A 414 -20.43 36.69 -3.79
N GLY A 415 -19.74 36.96 -4.90
CA GLY A 415 -19.27 38.30 -5.24
C GLY A 415 -17.95 38.73 -4.60
N GLU A 416 -17.27 37.83 -3.87
CA GLU A 416 -15.95 38.13 -3.30
C GLU A 416 -14.80 37.75 -4.26
N ASP A 417 -13.84 38.67 -4.39
CA ASP A 417 -12.63 38.48 -5.20
C ASP A 417 -11.66 37.46 -4.59
N VAL A 418 -11.79 37.17 -3.29
CA VAL A 418 -10.99 36.20 -2.54
C VAL A 418 -11.96 35.34 -1.76
N ALA A 419 -11.77 34.02 -1.73
CA ALA A 419 -12.65 33.13 -0.97
C ALA A 419 -11.84 32.02 -0.29
N MET A 420 -11.73 32.14 1.03
CA MET A 420 -11.07 31.20 1.93
C MET A 420 -12.11 30.42 2.72
N LEU A 421 -12.15 29.10 2.57
CA LEU A 421 -12.97 28.25 3.42
C LEU A 421 -12.45 28.30 4.86
N THR A 422 -13.28 28.78 5.77
CA THR A 422 -12.96 28.99 7.19
C THR A 422 -13.27 27.75 8.02
N LEU A 423 -12.87 27.77 9.29
CA LEU A 423 -13.27 26.76 10.27
C LEU A 423 -14.80 26.73 10.45
N ASP A 424 -15.43 27.89 10.45
CA ASP A 424 -16.88 28.03 10.66
C ASP A 424 -17.68 27.43 9.50
N ASP A 425 -17.20 27.58 8.27
CA ASP A 425 -17.83 26.93 7.11
C ASP A 425 -17.69 25.42 7.19
N ALA A 426 -16.49 24.92 7.51
CA ALA A 426 -16.25 23.50 7.69
C ALA A 426 -17.15 22.92 8.80
N LYS A 427 -17.33 23.64 9.91
CA LYS A 427 -18.24 23.24 10.99
C LYS A 427 -19.70 23.18 10.51
N ARG A 428 -20.19 24.22 9.81
CA ARG A 428 -21.55 24.25 9.26
C ARG A 428 -21.80 23.08 8.31
N ILE A 429 -20.83 22.74 7.46
CA ILE A 429 -20.94 21.61 6.53
C ILE A 429 -20.96 20.28 7.29
N VAL A 430 -20.06 20.09 8.26
CA VAL A 430 -20.03 18.87 9.09
C VAL A 430 -21.34 18.65 9.84
N GLU A 431 -21.99 19.72 10.32
CA GLU A 431 -23.30 19.66 10.99
C GLU A 431 -24.45 19.23 10.06
N LEU A 432 -24.28 19.27 8.74
CA LEU A 432 -25.25 18.73 7.77
C LEU A 432 -25.17 17.21 7.63
N PHE A 433 -24.11 16.59 8.13
CA PHE A 433 -23.93 15.15 8.15
C PHE A 433 -24.35 14.61 9.54
N ASP A 434 -24.65 13.32 9.63
CA ASP A 434 -25.00 12.62 10.88
C ASP A 434 -23.77 12.42 11.79
N ILE A 435 -22.97 13.49 11.97
CA ILE A 435 -21.78 13.51 12.81
C ILE A 435 -22.16 14.03 14.20
N PRO A 436 -21.82 13.30 15.28
CA PRO A 436 -22.16 13.70 16.64
C PRO A 436 -21.56 15.04 17.06
N LYS A 437 -22.36 15.84 17.76
CA LYS A 437 -21.93 17.16 18.25
C LYS A 437 -20.75 17.11 19.22
N ASN A 438 -20.65 16.07 20.05
CA ASN A 438 -19.48 15.89 20.94
C ASN A 438 -18.19 15.74 20.14
N LEU A 439 -18.20 14.94 19.07
CA LEU A 439 -17.02 14.77 18.21
C LEU A 439 -16.59 16.09 17.54
N ILE A 440 -17.57 16.88 17.09
CA ILE A 440 -17.34 18.22 16.53
C ILE A 440 -16.68 19.13 17.58
N ASN A 441 -17.21 19.16 18.80
CA ASN A 441 -16.70 19.99 19.89
C ASN A 441 -15.28 19.58 20.30
N ASP A 442 -15.02 18.27 20.42
CA ASP A 442 -13.70 17.73 20.77
C ASP A 442 -12.65 18.13 19.72
N ALA A 443 -13.01 18.06 18.43
CA ALA A 443 -12.14 18.50 17.34
C ALA A 443 -11.81 19.99 17.41
N VAL A 444 -12.79 20.84 17.71
CA VAL A 444 -12.58 22.29 17.91
C VAL A 444 -11.62 22.56 19.08
N GLN A 445 -11.77 21.84 20.20
CA GLN A 445 -10.86 21.96 21.34
C GLN A 445 -9.43 21.50 21.02
N GLU A 446 -9.28 20.47 20.20
CA GLU A 446 -7.98 19.97 19.77
C GLU A 446 -7.28 20.97 18.82
N VAL A 447 -8.03 21.57 17.88
CA VAL A 447 -7.54 22.67 17.03
C VAL A 447 -7.08 23.85 17.89
N LYS A 448 -7.90 24.25 18.87
CA LYS A 448 -7.55 25.31 19.85
C LYS A 448 -6.24 24.99 20.56
N THR A 449 -6.08 23.76 21.04
CA THR A 449 -4.87 23.31 21.73
C THR A 449 -3.64 23.34 20.82
N MET A 450 -3.77 22.88 19.57
CA MET A 450 -2.68 22.92 18.59
C MET A 450 -2.26 24.33 18.21
N LEU A 451 -3.23 25.22 17.95
CA LEU A 451 -3.00 26.64 17.67
C LEU A 451 -2.23 27.31 18.82
N ARG A 452 -2.70 27.13 20.06
CA ARG A 452 -2.07 27.69 21.26
C ARG A 452 -0.65 27.17 21.49
N ARG A 453 -0.40 25.87 21.25
CA ARG A 453 0.94 25.28 21.34
C ARG A 453 1.91 25.85 20.31
N GLN A 454 1.48 26.03 19.06
CA GLN A 454 2.32 26.61 18.01
C GLN A 454 2.70 28.06 18.33
N ILE A 455 1.75 28.86 18.83
CA ILE A 455 2.00 30.23 19.30
C ILE A 455 3.04 30.24 20.43
N LYS A 456 2.95 29.33 21.41
CA LYS A 456 3.93 29.21 22.51
C LYS A 456 5.31 28.72 22.03
N SER A 457 5.38 27.81 21.06
CA SER A 457 6.67 27.26 20.60
C SER A 457 7.55 28.26 19.82
N GLU A 458 6.97 29.34 19.28
CA GLU A 458 7.72 30.41 18.61
C GLU A 458 8.24 31.47 19.60
N GLY A 459 8.01 31.31 20.91
CA GLY A 459 8.55 32.15 21.98
C GLY A 459 8.55 31.46 23.35
N GLU A 460 9.74 31.08 23.80
CA GLU A 460 10.12 30.50 25.11
C GLU A 460 9.88 28.98 25.33
N LEU A 461 11.00 28.28 25.57
CA LEU A 461 11.09 26.90 26.05
C LEU A 461 10.36 26.75 27.39
N THR A 462 9.40 25.84 27.52
CA THR A 462 8.99 25.33 28.84
C THR A 462 8.50 23.89 28.81
N THR A 463 8.91 23.14 29.84
CA THR A 463 8.69 21.72 30.11
C THR A 463 7.24 21.40 30.51
N VAL A 464 6.91 20.10 30.44
CA VAL A 464 5.57 19.48 30.56
C VAL A 464 4.77 19.91 31.81
N ASP A 465 5.40 20.41 32.86
CA ASP A 465 4.71 20.87 34.08
C ASP A 465 4.07 22.28 33.96
N SER A 466 4.44 23.07 32.95
CA SER A 466 3.83 24.38 32.65
C SER A 466 2.48 24.31 31.90
N ILE A 467 2.07 23.10 31.50
CA ILE A 467 0.87 22.89 30.67
C ILE A 467 -0.41 23.06 31.51
N SER A 468 -0.35 22.89 32.83
CA SER A 468 -1.53 22.88 33.71
C SER A 468 -1.87 24.21 34.39
N GLU A 469 -0.91 25.12 34.60
CA GLU A 469 -1.17 26.36 35.38
C GLU A 469 -1.39 27.63 34.53
N ASP A 470 -1.05 27.61 33.23
CA ASP A 470 -1.12 28.76 32.32
C ASP A 470 -2.13 28.59 31.16
N ILE A 471 -3.24 27.90 31.42
CA ILE A 471 -4.35 27.73 30.45
C ILE A 471 -5.34 28.91 30.50
N ASP A 472 -5.46 29.58 31.66
CA ASP A 472 -6.49 30.60 31.93
C ASP A 472 -6.01 32.06 31.86
N LYS A 473 -4.72 32.31 31.53
CA LYS A 473 -4.10 33.65 31.64
C LYS A 473 -3.50 34.22 30.34
N MET A 474 -3.99 33.87 29.15
CA MET A 474 -3.58 34.65 27.98
C MET A 474 -4.31 36.00 27.99
N LYS A 475 -3.56 37.10 28.02
CA LYS A 475 -4.10 38.46 27.85
C LYS A 475 -4.89 38.54 26.56
N ALA A 476 -5.93 39.37 26.54
CA ALA A 476 -6.64 39.70 25.31
C ALA A 476 -5.64 40.20 24.25
N LEU A 477 -5.62 39.54 23.09
CA LEU A 477 -4.74 39.86 21.98
C LEU A 477 -5.24 41.14 21.29
N THR A 478 -4.33 42.02 20.93
CA THR A 478 -4.63 43.17 20.07
C THR A 478 -4.90 42.71 18.64
N ASP A 479 -5.66 43.52 17.87
CA ASP A 479 -5.91 43.27 16.45
C ASP A 479 -4.62 43.07 15.64
N ALA A 480 -3.52 43.76 16.01
CA ALA A 480 -2.23 43.62 15.36
C ALA A 480 -1.56 42.27 15.65
N GLU A 481 -1.60 41.82 16.92
CA GLU A 481 -1.09 40.51 17.33
C GLU A 481 -1.89 39.37 16.68
N LEU A 482 -3.22 39.52 16.63
CA LEU A 482 -4.09 38.55 15.98
C LEU A 482 -3.79 38.43 14.48
N LYS A 483 -3.61 39.56 13.78
CA LYS A 483 -3.20 39.56 12.36
C LYS A 483 -1.87 38.87 12.14
N GLN A 484 -0.89 39.13 13.01
CA GLN A 484 0.42 38.49 12.93
C GLN A 484 0.32 36.97 13.13
N ILE A 485 -0.47 36.52 14.11
CA ILE A 485 -0.73 35.08 14.34
C ILE A 485 -1.36 34.45 13.09
N ILE A 486 -2.39 35.08 12.51
CA ILE A 486 -3.06 34.56 11.31
C ILE A 486 -2.06 34.44 10.14
N VAL A 487 -1.26 35.48 9.88
CA VAL A 487 -0.28 35.50 8.77
C VAL A 487 0.77 34.40 8.94
N VAL A 488 1.32 34.24 10.15
CA VAL A 488 2.36 33.24 10.42
C VAL A 488 1.78 31.84 10.38
N TYR A 489 0.64 31.61 11.05
CA TYR A 489 0.04 30.29 11.19
C TYR A 489 -0.42 29.70 9.85
N GLU A 490 -1.08 30.53 9.03
CA GLU A 490 -1.56 30.18 7.68
C GLU A 490 -0.44 30.25 6.62
N GLY A 491 0.77 30.70 6.98
CA GLY A 491 1.93 30.75 6.07
C GLY A 491 1.80 31.80 4.96
N MET A 492 1.11 32.92 5.24
CA MET A 492 0.77 33.94 4.24
C MET A 492 1.84 35.02 4.03
N SER A 493 2.97 34.96 4.72
CA SER A 493 4.00 36.02 4.74
C SER A 493 4.55 36.42 3.36
N LYS A 494 4.40 35.56 2.34
CA LYS A 494 4.86 35.81 0.97
C LYS A 494 3.75 36.34 0.02
N GLN A 495 2.53 36.50 0.51
CA GLN A 495 1.40 36.97 -0.30
C GLN A 495 1.34 38.50 -0.38
N PRO A 496 0.75 39.10 -1.44
CA PRO A 496 0.52 40.54 -1.50
C PRO A 496 -0.36 41.05 -0.35
N GLN A 497 -0.06 42.25 0.19
CA GLN A 497 -0.78 42.82 1.36
C GLN A 497 -2.30 42.87 1.16
N LYS A 498 -2.76 43.29 -0.03
CA LYS A 498 -4.20 43.34 -0.37
C LYS A 498 -4.89 41.97 -0.25
N ILE A 499 -4.17 40.89 -0.56
CA ILE A 499 -4.68 39.51 -0.44
C ILE A 499 -4.63 39.07 1.01
N GLN A 500 -3.55 39.40 1.74
CA GLN A 500 -3.45 39.12 3.17
C GLN A 500 -4.61 39.77 3.94
N ASP A 501 -4.89 41.05 3.69
CA ASP A 501 -5.95 41.79 4.38
C ASP A 501 -7.34 41.17 4.13
N ALA A 502 -7.64 40.79 2.89
CA ALA A 502 -8.91 40.14 2.54
C ALA A 502 -9.06 38.75 3.21
N ILE A 503 -7.98 37.96 3.26
CA ILE A 503 -7.99 36.66 3.92
C ILE A 503 -8.12 36.81 5.44
N ILE A 504 -7.41 37.78 6.02
CA ILE A 504 -7.47 38.08 7.45
C ILE A 504 -8.90 38.41 7.88
N GLU A 505 -9.62 39.25 7.13
CA GLU A 505 -11.01 39.60 7.45
C GLU A 505 -11.92 38.35 7.48
N GLN A 506 -11.73 37.41 6.55
CA GLN A 506 -12.49 36.15 6.53
C GLN A 506 -12.12 35.21 7.68
N LEU A 507 -10.84 35.15 8.08
CA LEU A 507 -10.35 34.22 9.11
C LEU A 507 -10.47 34.76 10.54
N LYS A 508 -10.48 36.08 10.71
CA LYS A 508 -10.48 36.76 12.02
C LYS A 508 -11.52 36.18 12.99
N PRO A 509 -12.81 35.97 12.62
CA PRO A 509 -13.81 35.44 13.54
C PRO A 509 -13.46 34.06 14.11
N SER A 510 -12.97 33.14 13.27
CA SER A 510 -12.60 31.79 13.72
C SER A 510 -11.41 31.82 14.69
N TYR A 511 -10.43 32.70 14.45
CA TYR A 511 -9.27 32.84 15.33
C TYR A 511 -9.63 33.50 16.67
N GLU A 512 -10.47 34.54 16.64
CA GLU A 512 -11.01 35.16 17.85
C GLU A 512 -11.72 34.12 18.71
N GLN A 513 -12.64 33.35 18.13
CA GLN A 513 -13.39 32.33 18.85
C GLN A 513 -12.48 31.30 19.55
N LEU A 514 -11.40 30.86 18.88
CA LEU A 514 -10.49 29.86 19.44
C LEU A 514 -9.53 30.45 20.49
N LEU A 515 -9.10 31.70 20.29
CA LEU A 515 -8.08 32.34 21.14
C LEU A 515 -8.66 33.13 22.31
N LEU A 516 -9.94 33.52 22.25
CA LEU A 516 -10.65 34.19 23.34
C LEU A 516 -10.32 33.55 24.69
N VAL A 517 -9.65 34.34 25.51
CA VAL A 517 -9.61 34.24 26.96
C VAL A 517 -10.55 35.33 27.42
N ASP A 518 -11.48 35.00 28.32
CA ASP A 518 -12.44 35.94 28.84
C ASP A 518 -11.72 37.22 29.30
N HIS A 519 -12.17 38.37 28.81
CA HIS A 519 -11.84 39.65 29.41
C HIS A 519 -12.44 39.64 30.83
N ILE A 520 -11.61 39.35 31.84
CA ILE A 520 -11.96 39.62 33.24
C ILE A 520 -11.51 41.04 33.58
#